data_AF-A0A257UVY1-F1
#
_entry.id   AF-A0A257UVY1-F1
#
_cell.length_a   1.000
_cell.length_b   1.000
_cell.length_c   1.000
_cell.angle_alpha   90.00
_cell.angle_beta   90.00
_cell.angle_gamma   90.00
#
_symmetry.space_group_name_H-M   'P 1'
#
loop_
_entity.id
_entity.type
_entity.pdbx_description
1 polymer ?
#
loop_
_entity_poly.entity_id
_entity_poly.type
_entity_poly.pdbx_seq_one_letter_code
_entity_poly.pdbx_strand_id
1 'polypeptide(L)'
;MMMTNPIKRRTIINLGSMAAVAGSVAAARAAARPTAAQLQTMVPSVSKAAVGYRDIPWHGRVCGACVWFKPPDAGTTVSHCHLVAGPISAAGWCQAWMKP
;
A
#
# COMPACT_ATOMS: atom_id res chain seq x y z
N MET A 1 7.59 -51.02 -28.90
CA MET A 1 8.39 -49.80 -28.65
C MET A 1 7.66 -48.58 -29.20
N MET A 2 8.00 -47.41 -28.66
CA MET A 2 7.25 -46.14 -28.60
C MET A 2 6.62 -45.59 -29.89
N MET A 3 5.53 -44.86 -29.62
CA MET A 3 4.67 -44.07 -30.50
C MET A 3 5.38 -42.86 -31.13
N THR A 4 5.06 -42.73 -32.42
CA THR A 4 4.96 -41.57 -33.32
C THR A 4 4.99 -40.12 -32.79
N ASN A 5 5.77 -39.33 -33.54
CA ASN A 5 5.51 -37.99 -34.10
C ASN A 5 5.95 -36.72 -33.31
N PRO A 6 6.91 -35.93 -33.84
CA PRO A 6 7.17 -34.57 -33.41
C PRO A 6 6.30 -33.55 -34.18
N ILE A 7 6.29 -32.30 -33.69
CA ILE A 7 5.76 -31.08 -34.36
C ILE A 7 4.28 -30.79 -34.08
N LYS A 8 4.02 -30.05 -32.98
CA LYS A 8 2.90 -29.09 -32.89
C LYS A 8 3.48 -27.68 -33.06
N ARG A 9 3.74 -27.26 -34.29
CA ARG A 9 2.90 -26.36 -35.11
C ARG A 9 2.40 -25.14 -34.34
N ARG A 10 3.14 -24.04 -34.57
CA ARG A 10 2.78 -22.63 -34.41
C ARG A 10 1.27 -22.43 -34.60
N THR A 11 0.58 -22.10 -33.52
CA THR A 11 -0.81 -21.63 -33.61
C THR A 11 -0.79 -20.10 -33.62
N ILE A 12 -0.61 -19.60 -34.84
CA ILE A 12 -1.34 -18.50 -35.48
C ILE A 12 -1.82 -17.39 -34.53
N ILE A 13 -1.16 -16.24 -34.68
CA ILE A 13 -1.58 -14.92 -34.20
C ILE A 13 -2.95 -14.62 -34.84
N ASN A 14 -4.02 -14.68 -34.06
CA ASN A 14 -5.32 -14.17 -34.49
C ASN A 14 -5.29 -12.64 -34.47
N LEU A 15 -4.94 -12.05 -35.62
CA LEU A 15 -5.43 -10.74 -36.02
C LEU A 15 -6.93 -10.88 -36.28
N GLY A 16 -7.75 -10.45 -35.31
CA GLY A 16 -9.20 -10.51 -35.39
C GLY A 16 -9.83 -9.28 -34.75
N SER A 17 -10.21 -8.35 -35.63
CA SER A 17 -11.34 -7.43 -35.46
C SER A 17 -11.19 -6.28 -34.45
N MET A 18 -10.91 -5.11 -35.04
CA MET A 18 -11.28 -3.79 -34.52
C MET A 18 -12.78 -3.77 -34.21
N ALA A 19 -13.12 -3.79 -32.92
CA ALA A 19 -14.38 -3.28 -32.42
C ALA A 19 -14.04 -2.32 -31.27
N ALA A 20 -14.10 -1.02 -31.59
CA ALA A 20 -13.96 0.05 -30.62
C ALA A 20 -15.09 -0.06 -29.59
N VAL A 21 -14.82 -0.74 -28.48
CA VAL A 21 -15.62 -0.56 -27.27
C VAL A 21 -15.02 0.67 -26.58
N ALA A 22 -15.68 1.81 -26.76
CA ALA A 22 -15.50 2.97 -25.92
C ALA A 22 -15.91 2.59 -24.49
N GLY A 23 -15.00 1.91 -23.78
CA GLY A 23 -15.12 1.63 -22.37
C GLY A 23 -14.97 2.95 -21.63
N SER A 24 -16.09 3.55 -21.26
CA SER A 24 -16.14 4.61 -20.28
C SER A 24 -15.48 4.09 -19.00
N VAL A 25 -14.22 4.46 -18.78
CA VAL A 25 -13.58 4.36 -17.47
C VAL A 25 -14.25 5.39 -16.57
N ALA A 26 -15.46 5.05 -16.09
CA ALA A 26 -15.98 5.64 -14.88
C ALA A 26 -15.05 5.18 -13.76
N ALA A 27 -13.95 5.91 -13.57
CA ALA A 27 -13.09 5.79 -12.41
C ALA A 27 -13.93 6.20 -11.20
N ALA A 28 -14.69 5.24 -10.67
CA ALA A 28 -15.31 5.36 -9.38
C ALA A 28 -14.17 5.65 -8.41
N ARG A 29 -14.05 6.91 -7.98
CA ARG A 29 -13.20 7.32 -6.86
C ARG A 29 -13.84 6.78 -5.58
N ALA A 30 -13.90 5.46 -5.45
CA ALA A 30 -14.06 4.85 -4.14
C ALA A 30 -12.87 5.31 -3.31
N ALA A 31 -13.12 5.86 -2.12
CA ALA A 31 -12.10 6.18 -1.15
C ALA A 31 -11.42 4.87 -0.70
N ALA A 32 -10.50 4.37 -1.52
CA ALA A 32 -9.82 3.12 -1.30
C ALA A 32 -8.82 3.33 -0.17
N ARG A 33 -8.97 2.54 0.90
CA ARG A 33 -7.94 2.44 1.93
C ARG A 33 -6.69 1.81 1.32
N PRO A 34 -5.49 2.29 1.68
CA PRO A 34 -4.25 1.67 1.20
C PRO A 34 -4.19 0.22 1.69
N THR A 35 -3.88 -0.69 0.78
CA THR A 35 -3.57 -2.08 1.13
C THR A 35 -2.24 -2.17 1.85
N ALA A 36 -2.03 -3.23 2.63
CA ALA A 36 -0.76 -3.47 3.31
C ALA A 36 0.43 -3.48 2.34
N ALA A 37 0.26 -4.04 1.13
CA ALA A 37 1.29 -4.06 0.10
C ALA A 37 1.69 -2.65 -0.39
N GLN A 38 0.71 -1.76 -0.55
CA GLN A 38 0.98 -0.37 -0.94
C GLN A 38 1.78 0.37 0.13
N LEU A 39 1.46 0.16 1.41
CA LEU A 39 2.16 0.79 2.53
C LEU A 39 3.64 0.42 2.58
N GLN A 40 4.00 -0.83 2.30
CA GLN A 40 5.39 -1.29 2.31
C GLN A 40 6.29 -0.55 1.30
N THR A 41 5.72 -0.02 0.22
CA THR A 41 6.46 0.74 -0.79
C THR A 41 6.58 2.24 -0.48
N MET A 42 5.90 2.73 0.56
CA MET A 42 5.93 4.15 0.91
C MET A 42 7.24 4.53 1.60
N VAL A 43 7.83 5.64 1.16
CA VAL A 43 8.98 6.26 1.81
C VAL A 43 8.49 7.40 2.70
N PRO A 44 8.74 7.36 4.02
CA PRO A 44 8.30 8.39 4.94
C PRO A 44 8.98 9.72 4.60
N SER A 45 8.19 10.76 4.34
CA SER A 45 8.69 12.05 3.85
C SER A 45 8.03 13.26 4.52
N VAL A 46 6.89 13.06 5.21
CA VAL A 46 6.19 14.14 5.89
C VAL A 46 6.87 14.43 7.23
N SER A 47 7.18 15.70 7.51
CA SER A 47 7.80 16.07 8.79
C SER A 47 6.79 15.95 9.94
N LYS A 48 7.30 15.67 11.15
CA LYS A 48 6.47 15.63 12.37
C LYS A 48 5.68 16.93 12.59
N ALA A 49 6.31 18.08 12.34
CA ALA A 49 5.68 19.39 12.50
C ALA A 49 4.50 19.59 11.54
N ALA A 50 4.62 19.13 10.28
CA ALA A 50 3.58 19.31 9.26
C ALA A 50 2.25 18.60 9.60
N VAL A 51 2.28 17.56 10.44
CA VAL A 51 1.09 16.80 10.85
C VAL A 51 0.74 16.99 12.33
N GLY A 52 1.38 17.94 13.02
CA GLY A 52 1.18 18.16 14.45
C GLY A 52 1.44 16.90 15.28
N TYR A 53 2.48 16.15 14.95
CA TYR A 53 2.84 14.93 15.68
C TYR A 53 3.15 15.24 17.16
N ARG A 54 2.69 14.38 18.05
CA ARG A 54 2.91 14.42 19.49
C ARG A 54 3.24 13.01 19.98
N ASP A 55 4.10 12.88 20.98
CA ASP A 55 4.44 11.58 21.58
C ASP A 55 3.40 11.08 22.62
N ILE A 56 2.24 11.74 22.69
CA ILE A 56 1.13 11.41 23.60
C ILE A 56 -0.18 11.18 22.82
N PRO A 57 -1.13 10.41 23.39
CA PRO A 57 -2.41 10.11 22.74
C PRO A 57 -3.30 11.35 22.56
N TRP A 58 -4.25 11.25 21.62
CA TRP A 58 -5.29 12.26 21.40
C TRP A 58 -6.68 11.62 21.36
N HIS A 59 -7.47 11.81 22.44
CA HIS A 59 -8.79 11.18 22.61
C HIS A 59 -8.77 9.65 22.38
N GLY A 60 -7.83 8.95 23.03
CA GLY A 60 -7.69 7.50 22.90
C GLY A 60 -7.13 7.02 21.55
N ARG A 61 -6.81 7.93 20.62
CA ARG A 61 -6.13 7.59 19.37
C ARG A 61 -4.62 7.57 19.58
N VAL A 62 -4.01 6.46 19.18
CA VAL A 62 -2.57 6.22 19.28
C VAL A 62 -2.02 5.69 17.94
N CYS A 63 -0.74 5.94 17.69
CA CYS A 63 -0.02 5.45 16.53
C CYS A 63 -0.05 3.92 16.45
N GLY A 64 0.13 3.20 17.55
CA GLY A 64 0.08 1.72 17.56
C GLY A 64 -1.27 1.13 17.09
N ALA A 65 -2.33 1.94 17.04
CA ALA A 65 -3.65 1.59 16.51
C ALA A 65 -4.01 2.35 15.22
N CYS A 66 -2.99 2.83 14.48
CA CYS A 66 -3.13 3.60 13.25
C CYS A 66 -2.73 2.75 12.04
N VAL A 67 -3.43 2.90 10.91
CA VAL A 67 -3.12 2.18 9.65
C VAL A 67 -1.71 2.50 9.11
N TRP A 68 -1.15 3.66 9.45
CA TRP A 68 0.15 4.11 8.96
C TRP A 68 1.33 3.64 9.81
N PHE A 69 1.08 3.03 10.96
CA PHE A 69 2.13 2.66 11.91
C PHE A 69 2.90 1.45 11.42
N LYS A 70 4.23 1.57 11.40
CA LYS A 70 5.15 0.47 11.16
C LYS A 70 5.74 0.05 12.52
N PRO A 71 5.47 -1.18 13.01
CA PRO A 71 6.07 -1.67 14.25
C PRO A 71 7.60 -1.75 14.13
N PRO A 72 8.34 -1.90 15.25
CA PRO A 72 9.78 -2.04 15.21
C PRO A 72 10.21 -3.22 14.34
N ASP A 73 11.30 -3.02 13.60
CA ASP A 73 11.97 -4.12 12.91
C ASP A 73 12.59 -5.08 13.94
N ALA A 74 12.73 -6.35 13.59
CA ALA A 74 13.23 -7.38 14.49
C ALA A 74 14.59 -7.00 15.10
N GLY A 75 14.70 -7.09 16.43
CA GLY A 75 15.92 -6.69 17.17
C GLY A 75 16.02 -5.19 17.46
N THR A 76 15.00 -4.39 17.13
CA THR A 76 14.94 -2.97 17.45
C THR A 76 13.72 -2.64 18.31
N THR A 77 13.76 -1.52 19.01
CA THR A 77 12.60 -0.98 19.77
C THR A 77 12.01 0.26 19.11
N VAL A 78 12.60 0.72 18.00
CA VAL A 78 12.22 1.94 17.32
C VAL A 78 11.12 1.63 16.32
N SER A 79 9.94 2.24 16.49
CA SER A 79 8.85 2.15 15.52
C SER A 79 8.90 3.31 14.53
N HIS A 80 8.19 3.16 13.41
CA HIS A 80 8.14 4.15 12.33
C HIS A 80 6.70 4.39 11.84
N CYS A 81 6.53 5.27 10.87
CA CYS A 81 5.26 5.53 10.19
C CYS A 81 5.51 5.55 8.68
N HIS A 82 4.59 5.01 7.89
CA HIS A 82 4.68 5.00 6.43
C HIS A 82 4.62 6.41 5.81
N LEU A 83 4.07 7.40 6.53
CA LEU A 83 3.97 8.79 6.09
C LEU A 83 5.01 9.71 6.74
N VAL A 84 5.15 9.61 8.06
CA VAL A 84 5.89 10.59 8.88
C VAL A 84 7.34 10.15 9.05
N ALA A 85 8.27 11.03 8.70
CA ALA A 85 9.69 10.78 8.82
C ALA A 85 10.16 10.70 10.29
N GLY A 86 11.12 9.80 10.52
CA GLY A 86 11.79 9.61 11.81
C GLY A 86 11.14 8.57 12.73
N PRO A 87 11.64 8.44 13.97
CA PRO A 87 11.11 7.54 14.99
C PRO A 87 9.70 7.93 15.44
N ILE A 88 8.85 6.95 15.69
CA ILE A 88 7.45 7.12 16.11
C ILE A 88 7.20 6.36 17.40
N SER A 89 6.59 7.03 18.38
CA SER A 89 6.09 6.39 19.59
C SER A 89 4.77 5.66 19.28
N ALA A 90 4.64 4.41 19.71
CA ALA A 90 3.36 3.69 19.61
C ALA A 90 2.23 4.39 20.39
N ALA A 91 2.55 5.18 21.42
CA ALA A 91 1.59 5.98 22.20
C ALA A 91 1.35 7.38 21.63
N GLY A 92 2.07 7.78 20.57
CA GLY A 92 1.94 9.09 19.95
C GLY A 92 0.67 9.25 19.11
N TRP A 93 0.49 10.45 18.53
CA TRP A 93 -0.61 10.78 17.63
C TRP A 93 -0.21 11.91 16.67
N CYS A 94 -0.83 11.95 15.49
CA CYS A 94 -0.77 13.10 14.56
C CYS A 94 -2.09 13.27 13.81
N GLN A 95 -2.26 14.39 13.11
CA GLN A 95 -3.49 14.73 12.38
C GLN A 95 -3.82 13.74 11.23
N ALA A 96 -2.82 13.04 10.69
CA ALA A 96 -3.01 12.02 9.65
C ALA A 96 -3.49 10.66 10.19
N TRP A 97 -3.82 10.57 11.49
CA TRP A 97 -4.29 9.33 12.09
C TRP A 97 -5.53 8.78 11.40
N MET A 98 -5.52 7.48 11.11
CA MET A 98 -6.68 6.76 10.60
C MET A 98 -6.77 5.39 11.27
N LYS A 99 -8.00 5.00 11.63
CA LYS A 99 -8.30 3.65 12.08
C LYS A 99 -7.96 2.65 10.96
N PRO A 100 -7.40 1.47 11.27
CA PRO A 100 -7.22 0.37 10.31
C PRO A 100 -8.52 -0.04 9.62
#